data_AF-A0A957N3Y6-F1
#
_entry.id   AF-A0A957N3Y6-F1
#
_cell.length_a   1.000
_cell.length_b   1.000
_cell.length_c   1.000
_cell.angle_alpha   90.00
_cell.angle_beta   90.00
_cell.angle_gamma   90.00
#
_symmetry.space_group_name_H-M   'P 1'
#
loop_
_entity.id
_entity.type
_entity.pdbx_description
1 polymer ?
#
loop_
_entity_poly.entity_id
_entity_poly.type
_entity_poly.pdbx_seq_one_letter_code
_entity_poly.pdbx_strand_id
1 'polypeptide(L)'
;FPFRAHCIEERRISPLRLREEVVVLGMADEADCMHEMFVEVEWQGRHFGVPLAQIEALDADDDSVEAIDDWKYWLKRGYQLV
;
A
#
# COMPACT_ATOMS: atom_id res chain seq x y z
N PHE A 1 -6.60 -10.36 -0.48
CA PHE A 1 -7.00 -9.39 -1.54
C PHE A 1 -8.34 -9.79 -2.16
N PRO A 2 -9.19 -8.84 -2.58
CA PRO A 2 -9.09 -7.40 -2.29
C PRO A 2 -9.33 -7.11 -0.81
N PHE A 3 -8.86 -5.97 -0.30
CA PHE A 3 -9.15 -5.51 1.06
C PHE A 3 -9.30 -3.99 1.14
N ARG A 4 -9.99 -3.50 2.17
CA ARG A 4 -10.16 -2.06 2.41
C ARG A 4 -8.97 -1.50 3.16
N ALA A 5 -8.51 -0.32 2.77
CA ALA A 5 -7.46 0.41 3.46
C ALA A 5 -7.80 1.89 3.53
N HIS A 6 -7.12 2.62 4.41
CA HIS A 6 -7.17 4.08 4.43
C HIS A 6 -5.77 4.67 4.30
N CYS A 7 -5.71 5.88 3.75
CA CYS A 7 -4.49 6.65 3.62
C CYS A 7 -4.04 7.18 5.00
N ILE A 8 -2.79 6.87 5.38
CA ILE A 8 -2.16 7.31 6.64
C ILE A 8 -1.08 8.38 6.43
N GLU A 9 -0.64 8.61 5.20
CA GLU A 9 0.35 9.63 4.85
C GLU A 9 0.10 10.21 3.46
N GLU A 10 0.10 11.53 3.32
CA GLU A 10 -0.03 12.16 2.00
C GLU A 10 1.30 12.12 1.24
N ARG A 11 1.29 11.58 0.02
CA ARG A 11 2.44 11.55 -0.88
C ARG A 11 2.12 12.35 -2.13
N ARG A 12 3.05 13.19 -2.59
CA ARG A 12 2.87 14.03 -3.80
C ARG A 12 2.55 13.23 -5.07
N ILE A 13 2.96 11.96 -5.11
CA ILE A 13 2.75 11.04 -6.21
C ILE A 13 1.38 10.35 -6.19
N SER A 14 0.62 10.52 -5.10
CA SER A 14 -0.70 9.93 -4.89
C SER A 14 -1.75 11.03 -4.71
N PRO A 15 -2.94 10.88 -5.31
CA PRO A 15 -4.02 11.84 -5.13
C PRO A 15 -4.73 11.70 -3.77
N LEU A 16 -4.45 10.65 -3.00
CA LEU A 16 -5.15 10.34 -1.76
C LEU A 16 -4.79 11.34 -0.65
N ARG A 17 -5.82 11.76 0.09
CA ARG A 17 -5.70 12.57 1.30
C ARG A 17 -5.75 11.70 2.53
N LEU A 18 -5.27 12.26 3.64
CA LEU A 18 -5.28 11.57 4.93
C LEU A 18 -6.70 11.07 5.28
N ARG A 19 -6.78 9.81 5.71
CA ARG A 19 -8.01 9.06 6.06
C ARG A 19 -8.96 8.75 4.90
N GLU A 20 -8.61 9.06 3.65
CA GLU A 20 -9.41 8.59 2.52
C GLU A 20 -9.28 7.07 2.38
N GLU A 21 -10.41 6.42 2.16
CA GLU A 21 -10.49 4.97 2.01
C GLU A 21 -10.36 4.55 0.55
N VAL A 22 -9.69 3.41 0.35
CA VAL A 22 -9.47 2.78 -0.96
C VAL A 22 -9.68 1.28 -0.86
N VAL A 23 -9.90 0.63 -1.99
CA VAL A 23 -9.86 -0.83 -2.09
C VAL A 23 -8.54 -1.22 -2.73
N VAL A 24 -7.72 -1.98 -2.01
CA VAL A 24 -6.48 -2.54 -2.55
C VAL A 24 -6.82 -3.78 -3.37
N LEU A 25 -6.45 -3.76 -4.64
CA LEU A 25 -6.74 -4.83 -5.59
C LEU A 25 -5.61 -5.86 -5.63
N GLY A 26 -4.37 -5.42 -5.46
CA GLY A 26 -3.19 -6.29 -5.51
C GLY A 26 -1.89 -5.48 -5.49
N MET A 27 -0.76 -6.17 -5.67
CA MET A 27 0.53 -5.52 -5.92
C MET A 27 0.53 -4.87 -7.31
N ALA A 28 1.12 -3.69 -7.44
CA ALA A 28 1.38 -3.08 -8.75
C ALA A 28 2.60 -3.74 -9.42
N ASP A 29 2.62 -3.75 -10.76
CA ASP A 29 3.72 -4.33 -11.55
C ASP A 29 5.10 -3.75 -11.17
N GLU A 30 6.11 -4.62 -11.09
CA GLU A 30 7.47 -4.38 -10.55
C GLU A 30 8.39 -3.50 -11.41
N ALA A 31 7.86 -2.48 -12.09
CA ALA A 31 8.71 -1.52 -12.80
C ALA A 31 9.28 -0.50 -11.80
N ASP A 32 10.52 -0.75 -11.37
CA ASP A 32 11.41 0.10 -10.54
C ASP A 32 11.50 -0.23 -9.03
N CYS A 33 11.37 -1.52 -8.67
CA CYS A 33 11.56 -2.05 -7.31
C CYS A 33 13.04 -2.05 -6.83
N MET A 34 13.64 -0.88 -6.61
CA MET A 34 14.84 -0.79 -5.76
C MET A 34 14.64 0.00 -4.45
N HIS A 35 13.53 0.73 -4.27
CA HIS A 35 13.36 1.61 -3.10
C HIS A 35 11.98 1.60 -2.42
N GLU A 36 10.88 1.28 -3.12
CA GLU A 36 9.53 1.36 -2.58
C GLU A 36 8.58 0.43 -3.33
N MET A 37 7.63 -0.22 -2.63
CA MET A 37 6.61 -1.06 -3.28
C MET A 37 5.31 -0.30 -3.45
N PHE A 38 4.64 -0.60 -4.56
CA PHE A 38 3.36 -0.03 -4.92
C PHE A 38 2.28 -1.10 -4.93
N VAL A 39 1.06 -0.69 -4.59
CA VAL A 39 -0.14 -1.51 -4.72
C VAL A 39 -1.12 -0.81 -5.66
N GLU A 40 -1.83 -1.61 -6.46
CA GLU A 40 -2.94 -1.12 -7.25
C GLU A 40 -4.17 -0.95 -6.37
N VAL A 41 -4.78 0.24 -6.43
CA VAL A 41 -5.98 0.58 -5.67
C VAL A 41 -7.10 1.05 -6.59
N GLU A 42 -8.34 0.76 -6.20
CA GLU A 42 -9.53 1.38 -6.74
C GLU A 42 -9.96 2.54 -5.81
N TRP A 43 -10.08 3.74 -6.40
CA TRP A 43 -10.59 4.92 -5.71
C TRP A 43 -11.35 5.82 -6.69
N GLN A 44 -12.58 6.20 -6.33
CA GLN A 44 -13.48 7.02 -7.15
C GLN A 44 -13.68 6.48 -8.59
N GLY A 45 -13.77 5.15 -8.74
CA GLY A 45 -13.97 4.48 -10.03
C GLY A 45 -12.74 4.50 -10.95
N ARG A 46 -11.55 4.78 -10.40
CA ARG A 46 -10.27 4.77 -11.12
C ARG A 46 -9.29 3.83 -10.44
N HIS A 47 -8.45 3.19 -11.25
CA HIS A 47 -7.39 2.31 -10.79
C HIS A 47 -6.04 3.00 -10.95
N PHE A 48 -5.20 2.97 -9.93
CA PHE A 48 -3.84 3.50 -9.98
C PHE A 48 -2.97 2.90 -8.87
N GLY A 49 -1.65 3.01 -9.05
CA GLY A 49 -0.68 2.59 -8.05
C GLY A 49 -0.50 3.64 -6.95
N VAL A 50 -0.43 3.21 -5.69
CA VAL A 50 0.00 4.04 -4.56
C VAL A 50 1.10 3.35 -3.78
N PRO A 51 1.99 4.09 -3.10
CA PRO A 51 2.95 3.49 -2.19
C PRO A 51 2.23 2.69 -1.11
N LEU A 52 2.66 1.45 -0.89
CA LEU A 52 2.07 0.62 0.17
C LEU A 52 2.34 1.22 1.56
N ALA A 53 3.43 2.00 1.71
CA ALA A 53 3.73 2.75 2.93
C ALA A 53 2.70 3.85 3.26
N GLN A 54 1.94 4.32 2.27
CA GLN A 54 0.93 5.36 2.43
C GLN A 54 -0.41 4.82 2.97
N ILE A 55 -0.63 3.50 3.03
CA ILE A 55 -1.92 2.93 3.40
C ILE A 55 -1.88 2.00 4.63
N GLU A 56 -3.02 1.88 5.30
CA GLU A 56 -3.25 0.96 6.41
C GLU A 56 -4.55 0.19 6.21
N ALA A 57 -4.46 -1.14 6.33
CA ALA A 57 -5.61 -2.03 6.18
C ALA A 57 -6.65 -1.75 7.26
N LEU A 58 -7.93 -1.72 6.86
CA LEU A 58 -9.08 -1.52 7.74
C LEU A 58 -9.80 -2.83 8.07
N ASP A 59 -10.02 -3.67 7.05
CA ASP A 59 -10.79 -4.92 7.13
C ASP A 59 -10.09 -6.01 6.30
N ALA A 60 -8.79 -6.25 6.55
CA ALA A 60 -8.09 -7.36 5.94
C ALA A 60 -8.35 -8.65 6.76
N ASP A 61 -8.50 -9.79 6.10
CA ASP A 61 -8.49 -11.09 6.77
C ASP A 61 -7.14 -11.30 7.49
N ASP A 62 -7.09 -12.12 8.54
CA ASP A 62 -5.89 -12.29 9.38
C ASP A 62 -4.64 -12.59 8.54
N ASP A 63 -4.79 -13.38 7.46
CA ASP A 63 -3.71 -13.71 6.51
C ASP A 63 -3.25 -12.49 5.68
N SER A 64 -4.16 -11.61 5.23
CA SER A 64 -3.80 -10.38 4.51
C SER A 64 -3.22 -9.32 5.44
N VAL A 65 -3.66 -9.26 6.71
CA VAL A 65 -3.07 -8.38 7.73
C VAL A 65 -1.62 -8.80 7.99
N GLU A 66 -1.37 -10.10 8.19
CA GLU A 66 -0.02 -10.62 8.42
C GLU A 66 0.91 -10.32 7.25
N ALA A 67 0.47 -10.50 6.00
CA ALA A 67 1.29 -10.18 4.83
C ALA A 67 1.64 -8.68 4.71
N ILE A 68 0.72 -7.78 5.08
CA ILE A 68 0.94 -6.33 5.04
C ILE A 68 1.83 -5.89 6.21
N ASP A 69 1.57 -6.43 7.41
CA ASP A 69 2.34 -6.11 8.62
C ASP A 69 3.76 -6.67 8.54
N ASP A 70 3.95 -7.87 7.98
CA ASP A 70 5.27 -8.40 7.67
C ASP A 70 6.00 -7.48 6.70
N TRP A 71 5.35 -7.00 5.64
CA TRP A 71 5.98 -6.05 4.73
C TRP A 71 6.31 -4.71 5.40
N LYS A 72 5.40 -4.19 6.25
CA LYS A 72 5.67 -2.98 7.04
C LYS A 72 6.82 -3.20 8.02
N TYR A 73 6.94 -4.39 8.60
CA TYR A 73 8.08 -4.80 9.42
C TYR A 73 9.37 -4.86 8.59
N TRP A 74 9.33 -5.41 7.36
CA TRP A 74 10.44 -5.41 6.40
C TRP A 74 10.91 -4.00 6.05
N LEU A 75 10.00 -3.05 5.80
CA LEU A 75 10.35 -1.64 5.56
C LEU A 75 10.94 -0.96 6.78
N LYS A 76 10.33 -1.14 7.96
CA LYS A 76 10.75 -0.49 9.21
C LYS A 76 12.11 -0.99 9.69
N ARG A 77 12.53 -2.18 9.25
CA ARG A 77 13.84 -2.77 9.55
C ARG A 77 14.98 -2.25 8.66
N GLY A 78 14.68 -1.40 7.66
CA GLY A 78 15.68 -0.54 7.02
C GLY A 78 16.83 -1.28 6.34
N TYR A 79 16.55 -2.33 5.56
CA TYR A 79 17.59 -2.91 4.73
C TYR A 79 17.97 -1.94 3.60
N GLN A 80 19.04 -1.18 3.81
CA GLN A 80 19.95 -0.84 2.72
C GLN A 80 20.34 -2.17 2.06
N LEU A 81 20.02 -2.34 0.78
CA LEU A 81 20.71 -3.30 -0.07
C LEU A 81 22.21 -3.05 0.09
N VAL A 82 22.90 -3.96 0.77
CA VAL A 82 24.36 -4.03 0.81
C VAL A 82 24.90 -4.47 -0.54
#